data_AF-U6SHR5-F1
#
_entry.id   AF-U6SHR5-F1
#
_cell.length_a   1.000
_cell.length_b   1.000
_cell.length_c   1.000
_cell.angle_alpha   90.00
_cell.angle_beta   90.00
_cell.angle_gamma   90.00
#
_symmetry.space_group_name_H-M   'P 1'
#
loop_
_entity.id
_entity.type
_entity.pdbx_description
1 polymer ?
#
loop_
_entity_poly.entity_id
_entity_poly.type
_entity_poly.pdbx_seq_one_letter_code
_entity_poly.pdbx_strand_id
1 'polypeptide(L)'
;MFVAALGVIMSFLLLLRYKPMRGRHKVSLRHFAMLVNVYVTVMLAFALMYMVLELLGIPVLAEANRNVGGELTHLVLDVVYFSAITLLSVGYGDIVPMGVGRILAIIQALFGYLLPAAFVVTTVIRLENKVE
;
A
#
# COMPACT_ATOMS: atom_id res chain seq x y z
N MET A 1 -18.03 -19.73 -1.36
CA MET A 1 -17.55 -18.33 -1.51
C MET A 1 -18.33 -17.36 -0.63
N PHE A 2 -19.67 -17.30 -0.70
CA PHE A 2 -20.47 -16.39 0.14
C PHE A 2 -20.31 -16.58 1.66
N VAL A 3 -20.29 -17.84 2.14
CA VAL A 3 -20.09 -18.14 3.57
C VAL A 3 -18.71 -17.66 4.06
N ALA A 4 -17.67 -17.82 3.24
CA ALA A 4 -16.32 -17.35 3.56
C ALA A 4 -16.25 -15.80 3.59
N ALA A 5 -16.88 -15.12 2.62
CA ALA A 5 -16.97 -13.66 2.61
C ALA A 5 -17.70 -13.12 3.84
N LEU A 6 -18.82 -13.72 4.22
CA LEU A 6 -19.56 -13.36 5.43
C LEU A 6 -18.74 -13.61 6.70
N GLY A 7 -17.99 -14.71 6.77
CA GLY A 7 -17.10 -15.02 7.89
C GLY A 7 -15.96 -14.01 8.04
N VAL A 8 -15.34 -13.58 6.93
CA VAL A 8 -14.29 -12.54 6.93
C VAL A 8 -14.86 -11.19 7.34
N ILE A 9 -16.02 -10.80 6.79
CA ILE A 9 -16.71 -9.56 7.16
C ILE A 9 -17.07 -9.60 8.65
N MET A 10 -17.62 -10.70 9.15
CA MET A 10 -18.00 -10.83 10.56
C MET A 10 -16.77 -10.82 11.49
N SER A 11 -15.68 -11.48 11.11
CA SER A 11 -14.41 -11.44 11.86
C SER A 11 -13.82 -10.04 11.90
N PHE A 12 -13.85 -9.32 10.77
CA PHE A 12 -13.41 -7.93 10.69
C PHE A 12 -14.30 -6.99 11.52
N LEU A 13 -15.63 -7.16 11.43
CA LEU A 13 -16.59 -6.41 12.25
C LEU A 13 -16.46 -6.72 13.74
N LEU A 14 -16.15 -7.98 14.11
CA LEU A 14 -15.86 -8.36 15.48
C LEU A 14 -14.57 -7.72 15.95
N LEU A 15 -13.49 -7.68 15.15
CA LEU A 15 -12.27 -6.94 15.49
C LEU A 15 -12.54 -5.45 15.69
N LEU A 16 -13.36 -4.83 14.85
CA LEU A 16 -13.76 -3.42 14.98
C LEU A 16 -14.67 -3.18 16.19
N ARG A 17 -15.55 -4.14 16.52
CA ARG A 17 -16.45 -4.08 17.69
C ARG A 17 -15.80 -4.56 18.97
N TYR A 18 -14.67 -5.26 18.90
CA TYR A 18 -13.93 -5.75 20.04
C TYR A 18 -13.44 -4.52 20.80
N LYS A 19 -14.22 -4.13 21.82
CA LYS A 19 -13.82 -3.11 22.76
C LYS A 19 -12.64 -3.68 23.54
N PRO A 20 -11.41 -3.17 23.34
CA PRO A 20 -10.26 -3.68 24.08
C PRO A 20 -10.57 -3.57 25.58
N MET A 21 -10.37 -4.68 26.29
CA MET A 21 -10.54 -4.75 27.73
C MET A 21 -9.83 -3.56 28.38
N ARG A 22 -10.57 -2.92 29.29
CA ARG A 22 -10.27 -1.63 29.90
C ARG A 22 -8.99 -1.74 30.74
N GLY A 23 -7.84 -1.40 30.15
CA GLY A 23 -6.59 -1.21 30.90
C GLY A 23 -5.35 -1.40 30.04
N ARG A 24 -4.71 -0.27 29.69
CA ARG A 24 -3.40 -0.12 29.02
C ARG A 24 -3.37 -0.38 27.50
N HIS A 25 -3.12 0.73 26.79
CA HIS A 25 -2.84 0.87 25.34
C HIS A 25 -4.01 0.66 24.37
N LYS A 26 -4.88 1.68 24.27
CA LYS A 26 -5.68 1.90 23.06
C LYS A 26 -4.73 2.40 21.97
N VAL A 27 -4.27 1.52 21.07
CA VAL A 27 -3.83 1.99 19.75
C VAL A 27 -5.06 2.68 19.16
N SER A 28 -5.02 4.01 19.05
CA SER A 28 -6.20 4.74 18.62
C SER A 28 -6.49 4.33 17.18
N LEU A 29 -7.75 3.99 16.89
CA LEU A 29 -8.22 3.76 15.52
C LEU A 29 -7.81 4.90 14.58
N ARG A 30 -7.64 6.11 15.14
CA ARG A 30 -7.10 7.29 14.48
C ARG A 30 -5.67 7.11 13.94
N HIS A 31 -4.77 6.51 14.70
CA HIS A 31 -3.38 6.26 14.28
C HIS A 31 -3.33 5.21 13.16
N PHE A 32 -4.14 4.16 13.26
CA PHE A 32 -4.27 3.16 12.20
C PHE A 32 -4.86 3.77 10.91
N ALA A 33 -5.90 4.60 11.02
CA ALA A 33 -6.45 5.32 9.88
C ALA A 33 -5.44 6.29 9.23
N MET A 34 -4.59 6.95 10.04
CA MET A 34 -3.47 7.74 9.51
C MET A 34 -2.49 6.88 8.72
N LEU A 35 -2.12 5.69 9.21
CA LEU A 35 -1.23 4.78 8.50
C LEU A 35 -1.82 4.37 7.15
N VAL A 36 -3.09 3.97 7.13
CA VAL A 36 -3.80 3.63 5.87
C VAL A 36 -3.78 4.82 4.91
N ASN A 37 -4.03 6.04 5.40
CA ASN A 37 -3.98 7.24 4.56
C ASN A 37 -2.57 7.50 3.99
N VAL A 38 -1.51 7.26 4.77
CA VAL A 38 -0.13 7.36 4.28
C VAL A 38 0.14 6.31 3.21
N TYR A 39 -0.31 5.07 3.37
CA TYR A 39 -0.19 4.03 2.34
C TYR A 39 -0.90 4.44 1.04
N VAL A 40 -2.14 4.92 1.13
CA VAL A 40 -2.91 5.35 -0.06
C VAL A 40 -2.23 6.52 -0.77
N THR A 41 -1.75 7.51 -0.02
CA THR A 41 -1.08 8.69 -0.62
C THR A 41 0.25 8.33 -1.28
N VAL A 42 1.08 7.50 -0.66
CA VAL A 42 2.33 7.01 -1.27
C VAL A 42 2.02 6.17 -2.50
N MET A 43 1.06 5.25 -2.42
CA MET A 43 0.64 4.42 -3.55
C MET A 43 0.22 5.28 -4.75
N LEU A 44 -0.65 6.27 -4.54
CA LEU A 44 -1.12 7.17 -5.60
C LEU A 44 0.00 8.05 -6.16
N ALA A 45 0.94 8.51 -5.32
CA ALA A 45 2.08 9.30 -5.77
C ALA A 45 2.98 8.51 -6.73
N PHE A 46 3.29 7.25 -6.40
CA PHE A 46 4.06 6.38 -7.30
C PHE A 46 3.26 6.00 -8.55
N ALA A 47 1.97 5.71 -8.43
CA ALA A 47 1.10 5.43 -9.58
C ALA A 47 1.10 6.60 -10.58
N LEU A 48 1.02 7.84 -10.09
CA LEU A 48 1.12 9.05 -10.91
C LEU A 48 2.50 9.20 -11.56
N MET A 49 3.60 8.89 -10.85
CA MET A 49 4.94 8.92 -11.43
C MET A 49 5.08 7.92 -12.59
N TYR A 50 4.62 6.68 -12.44
CA TYR A 50 4.64 5.71 -13.55
C TYR A 50 3.75 6.17 -14.71
N MET A 51 2.56 6.68 -14.41
CA MET A 51 1.64 7.19 -15.43
C MET A 51 2.27 8.31 -16.27
N VAL A 52 2.88 9.30 -15.61
CA VAL A 52 3.52 10.42 -16.31
C VAL A 52 4.65 9.92 -17.20
N LEU A 53 5.47 8.98 -16.74
CA LEU A 53 6.57 8.43 -17.55
C LEU A 53 6.07 7.65 -18.77
N GLU A 54 5.04 6.82 -18.62
CA GLU A 54 4.40 6.11 -19.74
C GLU A 54 3.75 7.10 -20.74
N LEU A 55 3.08 8.15 -20.25
CA LEU A 55 2.49 9.20 -21.10
C LEU A 55 3.54 10.04 -21.84
N LEU A 56 4.76 10.16 -21.30
CA LEU A 56 5.90 10.77 -21.99
C LEU A 56 6.58 9.84 -23.00
N GLY A 57 6.08 8.61 -23.17
CA GLY A 57 6.64 7.62 -24.07
C GLY A 57 7.91 6.94 -23.53
N ILE A 58 8.17 7.04 -22.21
CA ILE A 58 9.27 6.35 -21.55
C ILE A 58 8.71 5.05 -20.95
N PRO A 59 8.97 3.88 -21.56
CA PRO A 59 8.41 2.63 -21.06
C PRO A 59 9.06 2.26 -19.73
N VAL A 60 8.26 2.18 -18.68
CA VAL A 60 8.70 1.90 -17.30
C VAL A 60 8.08 0.64 -16.72
N LEU A 61 6.97 0.17 -17.28
CA LEU A 61 6.30 -1.08 -16.91
C LEU A 61 6.13 -1.99 -18.14
N ALA A 62 6.19 -3.30 -17.93
CA ALA A 62 5.81 -4.31 -18.91
C ALA A 62 4.86 -5.33 -18.31
N GLU A 63 3.95 -5.83 -19.13
CA GLU A 63 3.04 -6.93 -18.80
C GLU A 63 3.41 -8.15 -19.64
N ALA A 64 3.27 -9.35 -19.07
CA ALA A 64 3.76 -10.58 -19.70
C ALA A 64 3.21 -10.86 -21.12
N ASN A 65 2.06 -10.27 -21.49
CA ASN A 65 1.40 -10.46 -22.79
C ASN A 65 1.15 -9.16 -23.59
N ARG A 66 1.54 -7.98 -23.07
CA ARG A 66 1.35 -6.68 -23.73
C ARG A 66 2.28 -5.62 -23.14
N ASN A 67 2.63 -4.58 -23.91
CA ASN A 67 3.20 -3.39 -23.30
C ASN A 67 2.12 -2.75 -22.41
N VAL A 68 2.50 -2.27 -21.22
CA VAL A 68 1.59 -1.47 -20.39
C VAL A 68 1.31 -0.19 -21.18
N GLY A 69 0.07 -0.01 -21.62
CA GLY A 69 -0.26 1.04 -22.57
C GLY A 69 -1.39 0.63 -23.52
N GLY A 70 -2.40 1.50 -23.60
CA GLY A 70 -3.65 1.31 -24.34
C GLY A 70 -4.56 2.52 -24.12
N GLU A 71 -5.88 2.33 -24.03
CA GLU A 71 -6.76 3.41 -23.54
C GLU A 71 -6.29 3.90 -22.15
N LEU A 72 -6.45 5.20 -21.89
CA LEU A 72 -6.04 5.86 -20.64
C LEU A 72 -6.56 5.13 -19.39
N THR A 73 -7.75 4.54 -19.49
CA THR A 73 -8.39 3.75 -18.42
C THR A 73 -7.58 2.53 -18.02
N HIS A 74 -7.05 1.78 -18.99
CA HIS A 74 -6.19 0.62 -18.74
C HIS A 74 -4.89 1.03 -18.08
N LEU A 75 -4.24 2.09 -18.60
CA LEU A 75 -3.01 2.60 -18.03
C LEU A 75 -3.19 3.00 -16.54
N VAL A 76 -4.28 3.71 -16.21
CA VAL A 76 -4.60 4.10 -14.83
C VAL A 76 -4.74 2.89 -13.92
N LEU A 77 -5.42 1.84 -14.37
CA LEU A 77 -5.59 0.62 -13.60
C LEU A 77 -4.24 -0.10 -13.39
N ASP A 78 -3.44 -0.24 -14.44
CA ASP A 78 -2.17 -0.96 -14.40
C ASP A 78 -1.16 -0.28 -13.47
N VAL A 79 -1.02 1.05 -13.53
CA VAL A 79 -0.06 1.79 -12.67
C VAL A 79 -0.48 1.82 -11.20
N VAL A 80 -1.79 1.89 -10.92
CA VAL A 80 -2.33 1.84 -9.55
C VAL A 80 -2.16 0.43 -8.99
N TYR A 81 -2.50 -0.59 -9.79
CA TYR A 81 -2.34 -1.99 -9.41
C TYR A 81 -0.87 -2.33 -9.14
N PHE A 82 0.03 -2.01 -10.07
CA PHE A 82 1.47 -2.20 -9.89
C PHE A 82 1.98 -1.49 -8.64
N SER A 83 1.51 -0.26 -8.40
CA SER A 83 1.91 0.49 -7.21
C SER A 83 1.41 -0.13 -5.91
N ALA A 84 0.19 -0.68 -5.90
CA ALA A 84 -0.37 -1.37 -4.75
C ALA A 84 0.43 -2.63 -4.42
N ILE A 85 0.65 -3.52 -5.40
CA ILE A 85 1.35 -4.80 -5.17
C ILE A 85 2.83 -4.59 -4.84
N THR A 86 3.45 -3.52 -5.33
CA THR A 86 4.85 -3.16 -5.00
C THR A 86 4.96 -2.58 -3.60
N LEU A 87 4.11 -1.60 -3.25
CA LEU A 87 4.12 -0.96 -1.93
C LEU A 87 3.75 -1.94 -0.81
N LEU A 88 2.87 -2.90 -1.09
CA LEU A 88 2.47 -3.94 -0.16
C LEU A 88 3.38 -5.18 -0.21
N SER A 89 4.48 -5.13 -0.96
CA SER A 89 5.45 -6.24 -1.12
C SER A 89 4.86 -7.57 -1.60
N VAL A 90 3.73 -7.52 -2.32
CA VAL A 90 3.07 -8.70 -2.89
C VAL A 90 3.78 -9.14 -4.18
N GLY A 91 3.97 -8.20 -5.12
CA GLY A 91 4.75 -8.39 -6.34
C GLY A 91 4.43 -9.67 -7.14
N TYR A 92 3.19 -9.85 -7.60
CA TYR A 92 2.77 -11.05 -8.34
C TYR A 92 3.60 -11.33 -9.62
N GLY A 93 4.19 -10.30 -10.22
CA GLY A 93 5.08 -10.42 -11.37
C GLY A 93 4.36 -10.47 -12.73
N ASP A 94 3.05 -10.23 -12.74
CA ASP A 94 2.24 -10.03 -13.94
C ASP A 94 2.52 -8.68 -14.63
N ILE A 95 2.76 -7.64 -13.83
CA ILE A 95 3.35 -6.37 -14.27
C ILE A 95 4.70 -6.19 -13.58
N VAL A 96 5.74 -5.91 -14.37
CA VAL A 96 7.12 -5.80 -13.90
C VAL A 96 7.74 -4.46 -14.30
N PRO A 97 8.60 -3.87 -13.45
CA PRO A 97 9.28 -2.63 -13.80
C PRO A 97 10.45 -2.88 -14.76
N MET A 98 10.64 -1.96 -15.69
CA MET A 98 11.74 -1.97 -16.64
C MET A 98 12.31 -0.57 -16.87
N GLY A 99 13.49 -0.50 -17.49
CA GLY A 99 14.21 0.76 -17.65
C GLY A 99 14.39 1.52 -16.33
N VAL A 100 14.07 2.81 -16.35
CA VAL A 100 14.11 3.70 -15.17
C VAL A 100 13.04 3.36 -14.12
N GLY A 101 11.98 2.64 -14.50
CA GLY A 101 10.92 2.18 -13.61
C GLY A 101 11.44 1.25 -12.51
N ARG A 102 12.56 0.55 -12.73
CA ARG A 102 13.21 -0.31 -11.73
C ARG A 102 13.68 0.47 -10.50
N ILE A 103 14.25 1.65 -10.71
CA ILE A 103 14.73 2.50 -9.62
C ILE A 103 13.54 3.00 -8.80
N LEU A 104 12.46 3.43 -9.48
CA LEU A 104 11.23 3.84 -8.82
C LEU A 104 10.61 2.70 -8.00
N ALA A 105 10.57 1.49 -8.54
CA ALA A 105 10.04 0.32 -7.83
C ALA A 105 10.86 -0.04 -6.60
N ILE A 106 12.19 0.06 -6.66
CA ILE A 106 13.08 -0.15 -5.49
C ILE A 106 12.77 0.87 -4.40
N ILE A 107 12.68 2.16 -4.75
CA ILE A 107 12.37 3.22 -3.79
C ILE A 107 10.97 3.00 -3.20
N GLN A 108 9.98 2.65 -4.03
CA GLN A 108 8.63 2.36 -3.59
C GLN A 108 8.55 1.18 -2.62
N ALA A 109 9.25 0.08 -2.93
CA ALA A 109 9.32 -1.08 -2.05
C ALA A 109 9.98 -0.72 -0.71
N LEU A 110 11.01 0.13 -0.72
CA LEU A 110 11.62 0.64 0.50
C LEU A 110 10.61 1.40 1.37
N PHE A 111 9.79 2.29 0.78
CA PHE A 111 8.69 2.92 1.52
C PHE A 111 7.72 1.87 2.10
N GLY A 112 7.36 0.86 1.32
CA GLY A 112 6.50 -0.25 1.76
C GLY A 112 6.98 -0.94 3.02
N TYR A 113 8.29 -1.20 3.11
CA TYR A 113 8.92 -1.80 4.29
C TYR A 113 9.11 -0.84 5.46
N LEU A 114 9.41 0.44 5.21
CA LEU A 114 9.72 1.41 6.25
C LEU A 114 8.48 1.98 6.95
N LEU A 115 7.36 2.15 6.24
CA LEU A 115 6.13 2.71 6.81
C LEU A 115 5.59 1.97 8.05
N PRO A 116 5.44 0.63 8.06
CA PRO A 116 4.92 -0.09 9.22
C PRO A 116 5.95 -0.11 10.36
N ALA A 117 7.24 -0.22 10.04
CA ALA A 117 8.32 -0.13 11.04
C ALA A 117 8.34 1.24 11.73
N ALA A 118 8.28 2.33 10.96
CA ALA A 118 8.21 3.69 11.47
C ALA A 118 6.95 3.92 12.31
N PHE A 119 5.80 3.39 11.89
CA PHE A 119 4.57 3.45 12.67
C PHE A 119 4.71 2.76 14.03
N VAL A 120 5.32 1.58 14.07
CA VAL A 120 5.55 0.84 15.32
C VAL A 120 6.51 1.60 16.23
N VAL A 121 7.68 1.99 15.71
CA VAL A 121 8.71 2.72 16.47
C VAL A 121 8.15 4.00 17.08
N THR A 122 7.45 4.82 16.27
CA THR A 122 6.85 6.07 16.76
C THR A 122 5.74 5.83 17.77
N THR A 123 4.98 4.74 17.63
CA THR A 123 3.95 4.37 18.61
C THR A 123 4.59 3.95 19.92
N VAL A 124 5.62 3.10 19.90
CA VAL A 124 6.32 2.60 21.11
C VAL A 124 7.01 3.74 21.87
N ILE A 125 7.81 4.57 21.19
CA ILE A 125 8.50 5.71 21.81
C ILE A 125 7.49 6.67 22.47
N ARG A 126 6.34 6.90 21.83
CA ARG A 126 5.29 7.76 22.39
C ARG A 126 4.62 7.16 23.62
N LEU A 127 4.62 5.84 23.76
CA LEU A 127 4.12 5.17 24.97
C LEU A 127 5.12 5.28 26.11
N GLU A 128 6.42 5.11 25.84
CA GLU A 128 7.49 5.28 26.84
C GLU A 128 7.49 6.70 27.43
N ASN A 129 7.48 7.72 26.57
CA ASN A 129 7.47 9.13 27.00
C ASN A 129 6.20 9.57 27.77
N LYS A 130 5.18 8.72 27.86
CA LYS A 130 3.95 9.01 28.62
C LYS A 130 3.91 8.30 29.98
N VAL A 131 4.88 7.44 30.25
CA VAL A 131 5.00 6.65 31.48
C VAL A 131 5.96 7.31 32.47
N GLU A 132 6.89 8.14 32.00
CA GLU A 132 7.66 9.12 32.80
C GLU A 132 6.86 10.40 33.10
#